data_AF-A0A534TVF0-F1
#
_entry.id   AF-A0A534TVF0-F1
#
_cell.length_a   1.000
_cell.length_b   1.000
_cell.length_c   1.000
_cell.angle_alpha   90.00
_cell.angle_beta   90.00
_cell.angle_gamma   90.00
#
_symmetry.space_group_name_H-M   'P 1'
#
loop_
_entity.id
_entity.type
_entity.pdbx_description
1 polymer ?
#
loop_
_entity_poly.entity_id
_entity_poly.type
_entity_poly.pdbx_seq_one_letter_code
_entity_poly.pdbx_strand_id
1 'polypeptide(L)'
;MTTTSITRDDATKALLNSGYLLESRLEQVLVSRGYYVDANDAYPDPTTGKSRELDLMAMTARKLSRDYDFVFTVLLIECVNNPQPLVLLTKKPQVGFLFQQGRRLAGLPVKLFDKRTGRWTALQEALYLEKFHHYCTPRVATQFCSFAKKAGSDWMALHEGPHFDSFSKLSDAVDYFQHKHFASWQFADKEPVNIEFYYPVLVVQGELLEGRVQKGGVALRAASHLQFRRTVIRRSEAAPYQIDVVQEKRFTRFVAMIERELDLTVKRLKTRTTWSVNLSQGSSSRLGACDRLKRFVGLWRQSLENLAPQLHRYALTG
;
A
#
# COMPACT_ATOMS: atom_id res chain seq x y z
N MET A 1 27.98 1.25 39.91
CA MET A 1 26.71 0.63 39.46
C MET A 1 27.08 -0.59 38.63
N THR A 2 26.77 -1.79 39.11
CA THR A 2 26.98 -3.05 38.38
C THR A 2 25.89 -3.18 37.33
N THR A 3 26.24 -3.02 36.06
CA THR A 3 25.36 -3.27 34.92
C THR A 3 25.12 -4.77 34.80
N THR A 4 23.97 -5.25 35.26
CA THR A 4 23.55 -6.63 35.05
C THR A 4 23.22 -6.83 33.57
N SER A 5 23.92 -7.75 32.91
CA SER A 5 23.65 -8.11 31.51
C SER A 5 22.37 -8.95 31.41
N ILE A 6 21.57 -8.73 30.36
CA ILE A 6 20.36 -9.52 30.09
C ILE A 6 20.73 -10.98 29.76
N THR A 7 19.90 -11.94 30.18
CA THR A 7 20.08 -13.34 29.81
C THR A 7 19.65 -13.58 28.35
N ARG A 8 20.13 -14.68 27.74
CA ARG A 8 19.71 -15.04 26.37
C ARG A 8 18.22 -15.37 26.28
N ASP A 9 17.65 -15.97 27.32
CA ASP A 9 16.23 -16.34 27.36
C ASP A 9 15.35 -15.09 27.47
N ASP A 10 15.72 -14.14 28.33
CA ASP A 10 15.03 -12.85 28.43
C ASP A 10 15.14 -12.05 27.13
N ALA A 11 16.31 -12.05 26.48
CA ALA A 11 16.49 -11.41 25.18
C ALA A 11 15.61 -12.05 24.10
N THR A 12 15.53 -13.39 24.06
CA THR A 12 14.67 -14.13 23.12
C THR A 12 13.20 -13.82 23.36
N LYS A 13 12.77 -13.82 24.62
CA LYS A 13 11.39 -13.49 24.99
C LYS A 13 11.05 -12.04 24.67
N ALA A 14 11.98 -11.11 24.87
CA ALA A 14 11.82 -9.71 24.48
C ALA A 14 11.66 -9.56 22.96
N LEU A 15 12.48 -10.27 22.17
CA LEU A 15 12.37 -10.28 20.71
C LEU A 15 11.05 -10.90 20.22
N LEU A 16 10.59 -11.99 20.83
CA LEU A 16 9.30 -12.61 20.50
C LEU A 16 8.10 -11.70 20.81
N ASN A 17 8.22 -10.85 21.83
CA ASN A 17 7.22 -9.86 22.19
C ASN A 17 7.40 -8.51 21.46
N SER A 18 8.42 -8.38 20.61
CA SER A 18 8.67 -7.19 19.80
C SER A 18 7.94 -7.24 18.46
N GLY A 19 7.96 -6.13 17.71
CA GLY A 19 7.48 -6.06 16.33
C GLY A 19 8.49 -6.59 15.30
N TYR A 20 9.79 -6.58 15.61
CA TYR A 20 10.86 -6.83 14.63
C TYR A 20 10.78 -8.18 13.92
N LEU A 21 10.40 -9.24 14.64
CA LEU A 21 10.29 -10.56 14.02
C LEU A 21 9.08 -10.66 13.08
N LEU A 22 8.02 -9.88 13.31
CA LEU A 22 6.88 -9.80 12.40
C LEU A 22 7.34 -9.20 11.07
N GLU A 23 8.04 -8.07 11.11
CA GLU A 23 8.55 -7.37 9.92
C GLU A 23 9.38 -8.31 9.01
N SER A 24 10.36 -9.00 9.59
CA SER A 24 11.23 -9.93 8.84
C SER A 24 10.44 -11.08 8.18
N ARG A 25 9.40 -11.61 8.85
CA ARG A 25 8.57 -12.67 8.26
C ARG A 25 7.72 -12.15 7.10
N LEU A 26 7.19 -10.93 7.20
CA LEU A 26 6.44 -10.32 6.10
C LEU A 26 7.34 -10.00 4.91
N GLU A 27 8.54 -9.48 5.15
CA GLU A 27 9.56 -9.24 4.12
C GLU A 27 9.87 -10.52 3.34
N GLN A 28 10.12 -11.64 4.03
CA GLN A 28 10.35 -12.94 3.37
C GLN A 28 9.17 -13.37 2.48
N VAL A 29 7.93 -13.15 2.95
CA VAL A 29 6.72 -13.42 2.15
C VAL A 29 6.66 -12.54 0.91
N LEU A 30 7.03 -11.27 1.00
CA LEU A 30 6.99 -10.34 -0.13
C LEU A 30 8.11 -10.62 -1.15
N VAL A 31 9.35 -10.80 -0.68
CA VAL A 31 10.52 -11.11 -1.52
C VAL A 31 10.31 -12.42 -2.28
N SER A 32 9.82 -13.47 -1.61
CA SER A 32 9.52 -14.76 -2.26
C SER A 32 8.43 -14.67 -3.35
N ARG A 33 7.66 -13.57 -3.38
CA ARG A 33 6.62 -13.27 -4.37
C ARG A 33 7.06 -12.25 -5.43
N GLY A 34 8.34 -11.86 -5.44
CA GLY A 34 8.90 -10.94 -6.44
C GLY A 34 8.58 -9.47 -6.18
N TYR A 35 8.38 -9.09 -4.91
CA TYR A 35 8.37 -7.69 -4.51
C TYR A 35 9.81 -7.22 -4.24
N TYR A 36 10.14 -6.01 -4.66
CA TYR A 36 11.20 -5.23 -4.03
C TYR A 36 10.70 -4.80 -2.66
N VAL A 37 11.53 -4.93 -1.63
CA VAL A 37 11.18 -4.54 -0.26
C VAL A 37 12.30 -3.66 0.29
N ASP A 38 11.90 -2.57 0.93
CA ASP A 38 12.76 -1.68 1.69
C ASP A 38 12.22 -1.63 3.12
N ALA A 39 13.06 -1.97 4.09
CA ALA A 39 12.69 -2.03 5.50
C ALA A 39 13.19 -0.79 6.23
N ASN A 40 12.39 -0.28 7.18
CA ASN A 40 12.69 0.94 7.93
C ASN A 40 12.88 2.16 7.01
N ASP A 41 12.04 2.30 5.97
CA ASP A 41 12.13 3.44 5.05
C ASP A 41 11.73 4.72 5.80
N ALA A 42 12.62 5.70 5.80
CA ALA A 42 12.49 6.91 6.57
C ALA A 42 11.84 8.02 5.74
N TYR A 43 10.85 8.70 6.33
CA TYR A 43 10.17 9.83 5.73
C TYR A 43 9.96 10.96 6.74
N PRO A 44 9.95 12.24 6.32
CA PRO A 44 9.75 13.35 7.23
C PRO A 44 8.30 13.40 7.71
N ASP A 45 8.12 13.57 9.01
CA ASP A 45 6.87 13.96 9.64
C ASP A 45 6.35 15.25 8.98
N PRO A 46 5.11 15.26 8.46
CA PRO A 46 4.61 16.41 7.70
C PRO A 46 4.38 17.67 8.54
N THR A 47 4.36 17.55 9.88
CA THR A 47 4.13 18.66 10.82
C THR A 47 5.44 19.13 11.46
N THR A 48 6.28 18.21 11.92
CA THR A 48 7.49 18.53 12.67
C THR A 48 8.77 18.49 11.83
N GLY A 49 8.73 17.88 10.64
CA GLY A 49 9.90 17.64 9.79
C GLY A 49 10.87 16.58 10.33
N LYS A 50 10.60 15.99 11.51
CA LYS A 50 11.42 14.94 12.10
C LYS A 50 11.28 13.64 11.32
N SER A 51 12.32 12.82 11.32
CA SER A 51 12.26 11.48 10.70
C SER A 51 11.20 10.61 11.37
N ARG A 52 10.40 9.94 10.57
CA ARG A 52 9.53 8.81 10.93
C ARG A 52 9.96 7.61 10.10
N GLU A 53 9.78 6.44 10.68
CA GLU A 53 10.10 5.17 10.02
C GLU A 53 8.78 4.47 9.67
N LEU A 54 8.73 3.97 8.44
CA LEU A 54 7.77 3.00 7.98
C LEU A 54 8.42 1.62 8.04
N ASP A 55 7.75 0.65 8.66
CA ASP A 55 8.36 -0.67 8.88
C ASP A 55 8.74 -1.36 7.58
N LEU A 56 7.83 -1.42 6.58
CA LEU A 56 8.14 -1.95 5.24
C LEU A 56 7.47 -1.13 4.13
N MET A 57 8.25 -0.77 3.12
CA MET A 57 7.76 -0.39 1.80
C MET A 57 8.00 -1.55 0.83
N ALA A 58 6.99 -1.99 0.10
CA ALA A 58 7.15 -3.05 -0.87
C ALA A 58 6.51 -2.70 -2.22
N MET A 59 7.21 -3.01 -3.30
CA MET A 59 6.80 -2.64 -4.65
C MET A 59 6.89 -3.84 -5.59
N THR A 60 5.84 -4.04 -6.39
CA THR A 60 5.89 -4.95 -7.54
C THR A 60 5.26 -4.28 -8.76
N ALA A 61 5.57 -4.80 -9.95
CA ALA A 61 5.12 -4.25 -11.20
C ALA A 61 4.57 -5.32 -12.14
N ARG A 62 3.71 -4.89 -13.05
CA ARG A 62 3.33 -5.65 -14.24
C ARG A 62 3.57 -4.80 -15.47
N LYS A 63 4.20 -5.42 -16.46
CA LYS A 63 4.46 -4.77 -17.74
C LYS A 63 3.17 -4.72 -18.58
N LEU A 64 2.87 -3.53 -19.09
CA LEU A 64 1.69 -3.29 -19.92
C LEU A 64 1.98 -3.53 -21.41
N SER A 65 3.13 -3.12 -21.91
CA SER A 65 3.51 -3.22 -23.34
C SER A 65 4.95 -3.73 -23.51
N ARG A 66 5.51 -3.66 -24.72
CA ARG A 66 6.96 -3.95 -24.94
C ARG A 66 7.86 -2.80 -24.51
N ASP A 67 7.32 -1.58 -24.43
CA ASP A 67 8.01 -0.37 -23.98
C ASP A 67 8.14 -0.32 -22.44
N TYR A 68 8.55 0.82 -21.90
CA TYR A 68 8.67 1.08 -20.46
C TYR A 68 7.31 1.37 -19.78
N ASP A 69 6.24 0.72 -20.23
CA ASP A 69 4.89 0.89 -19.67
C ASP A 69 4.65 -0.12 -18.53
N PHE A 70 4.40 0.38 -17.33
CA PHE A 70 4.22 -0.41 -16.13
C PHE A 70 3.05 0.06 -15.27
N VAL A 71 2.44 -0.92 -14.60
CA VAL A 71 1.52 -0.67 -13.49
C VAL A 71 2.16 -1.24 -12.25
N PHE A 72 2.29 -0.40 -11.23
CA PHE A 72 2.93 -0.73 -9.97
C PHE A 72 1.89 -0.85 -8.86
N THR A 73 2.19 -1.75 -7.94
CA THR A 73 1.54 -1.82 -6.63
C THR A 73 2.59 -1.48 -5.59
N VAL A 74 2.29 -0.50 -4.75
CA VAL A 74 3.11 -0.09 -3.62
C VAL A 74 2.35 -0.39 -2.34
N LEU A 75 2.88 -1.31 -1.53
CA LEU A 75 2.40 -1.61 -0.19
C LEU A 75 3.20 -0.76 0.81
N LEU A 76 2.50 -0.01 1.65
CA LEU A 76 3.09 0.73 2.76
C LEU A 76 2.61 0.07 4.04
N ILE A 77 3.51 -0.59 4.77
CA ILE A 77 3.14 -1.55 5.81
C ILE A 77 3.65 -1.07 7.17
N GLU A 78 2.75 -1.05 8.15
CA GLU A 78 3.08 -0.99 9.58
C GLU A 78 2.75 -2.33 10.22
N CYS A 79 3.60 -2.79 11.12
CA CYS A 79 3.56 -4.04 11.83
C CYS A 79 3.24 -3.77 13.30
N VAL A 80 2.19 -4.38 13.82
CA VAL A 80 1.85 -4.27 15.24
C VAL A 80 1.74 -5.64 15.88
N ASN A 81 2.62 -5.87 16.84
CA ASN A 81 2.47 -6.94 17.81
C ASN A 81 1.42 -6.53 18.85
N ASN A 82 0.18 -7.00 18.68
CA ASN A 82 -0.93 -6.64 19.57
C ASN A 82 -1.19 -7.74 20.61
N PRO A 83 -0.88 -7.51 21.89
CA PRO A 83 -1.15 -8.49 22.95
C PRO A 83 -2.64 -8.64 23.24
N GLN A 84 -3.43 -7.63 22.91
CA GLN A 84 -4.89 -7.62 23.05
C GLN A 84 -5.55 -7.54 21.67
N PRO A 85 -6.77 -8.07 21.50
CA PRO A 85 -7.45 -8.05 20.22
C PRO A 85 -7.67 -6.62 19.70
N LEU A 86 -7.38 -6.40 18.42
CA LEU A 86 -7.78 -5.18 17.73
C LEU A 86 -9.20 -5.39 17.18
N VAL A 87 -10.15 -4.56 17.62
CA VAL A 87 -11.53 -4.59 17.14
C VAL A 87 -11.75 -3.45 16.15
N LEU A 88 -12.26 -3.77 14.97
CA LEU A 88 -12.74 -2.79 13.98
C LEU A 88 -14.27 -2.81 13.94
N LEU A 89 -14.90 -1.68 14.23
CA LEU A 89 -16.36 -1.55 14.23
C LEU A 89 -16.85 -1.25 12.81
N THR A 90 -17.36 -2.28 12.12
CA THR A 90 -17.75 -2.16 10.71
C THR A 90 -19.22 -1.82 10.52
N LYS A 91 -19.50 -1.05 9.46
CA LYS A 91 -20.85 -0.76 8.98
C LYS A 91 -20.96 -0.99 7.47
N LYS A 92 -22.18 -1.20 6.98
CA LYS A 92 -22.44 -1.20 5.54
C LYS A 92 -22.38 0.24 5.03
N PRO A 93 -21.45 0.60 4.12
CA PRO A 93 -21.42 1.94 3.57
C PRO A 93 -22.62 2.17 2.64
N GLN A 94 -23.13 3.40 2.57
CA GLN A 94 -24.21 3.76 1.64
C GLN A 94 -23.74 3.70 0.19
N VAL A 95 -22.51 4.12 -0.08
CA VAL A 95 -21.93 4.22 -1.44
C VAL A 95 -20.57 3.53 -1.53
N GLY A 96 -20.46 2.30 -1.00
CA GLY A 96 -19.21 1.54 -0.99
C GLY A 96 -18.57 1.34 -2.37
N PHE A 97 -19.38 1.29 -3.43
CA PHE A 97 -18.91 1.20 -4.81
C PHE A 97 -18.14 2.45 -5.29
N LEU A 98 -18.30 3.60 -4.64
CA LEU A 98 -17.55 4.83 -4.94
C LEU A 98 -16.19 4.88 -4.23
N PHE A 99 -15.87 3.92 -3.36
CA PHE A 99 -14.60 3.96 -2.61
C PHE A 99 -13.36 3.86 -3.51
N GLN A 100 -13.50 3.32 -4.72
CA GLN A 100 -12.46 3.37 -5.75
C GLN A 100 -12.00 4.80 -6.09
N GLN A 101 -12.87 5.80 -5.96
CA GLN A 101 -12.53 7.19 -6.29
C GLN A 101 -11.53 7.80 -5.28
N GLY A 102 -11.57 7.32 -4.03
CA GLY A 102 -10.62 7.73 -3.00
C GLY A 102 -9.29 6.96 -3.05
N ARG A 103 -9.05 6.14 -4.09
CA ARG A 103 -7.80 5.40 -4.23
C ARG A 103 -6.64 6.36 -4.44
N ARG A 104 -5.57 6.09 -3.70
CA ARG A 104 -4.34 6.86 -3.73
C ARG A 104 -3.49 6.30 -4.86
N LEU A 105 -3.34 7.10 -5.90
CA LEU A 105 -2.62 6.79 -7.12
C LEU A 105 -1.56 7.85 -7.39
N ALA A 106 -0.48 7.47 -8.06
CA ALA A 106 0.43 8.42 -8.68
C ALA A 106 0.75 8.01 -10.11
N GLY A 107 1.34 8.94 -10.86
CA GLY A 107 1.78 8.73 -12.23
C GLY A 107 0.68 8.92 -13.29
N LEU A 108 0.94 8.43 -14.49
CA LEU A 108 0.16 8.73 -15.70
C LEU A 108 -0.25 7.45 -16.45
N PRO A 109 -1.44 7.43 -17.09
CA PRO A 109 -2.42 8.52 -17.17
C PRO A 109 -3.41 8.56 -15.99
N VAL A 110 -3.89 9.77 -15.64
CA VAL A 110 -4.93 9.97 -14.61
C VAL A 110 -6.36 9.87 -15.13
N LYS A 111 -6.55 9.97 -16.45
CA LYS A 111 -7.84 9.85 -17.14
C LYS A 111 -7.67 9.08 -18.44
N LEU A 112 -8.71 8.37 -18.87
CA LEU A 112 -8.78 7.69 -20.15
C LEU A 112 -9.89 8.29 -21.00
N PHE A 113 -9.64 8.48 -22.30
CA PHE A 113 -10.64 8.93 -23.26
C PHE A 113 -11.42 7.73 -23.80
N ASP A 114 -12.74 7.77 -23.68
CA ASP A 114 -13.63 6.78 -24.29
C ASP A 114 -14.17 7.31 -25.62
N LYS A 115 -13.68 6.75 -26.74
CA LYS A 115 -14.11 7.15 -28.09
C LYS A 115 -15.59 6.87 -28.38
N ARG A 116 -16.22 5.92 -27.69
CA ARG A 116 -17.65 5.60 -27.90
C ARG A 116 -18.55 6.70 -27.34
N THR A 117 -18.12 7.29 -26.22
CA THR A 117 -18.90 8.34 -25.53
C THR A 117 -18.36 9.75 -25.79
N GLY A 118 -17.15 9.87 -26.33
CA GLY A 118 -16.46 11.14 -26.55
C GLY A 118 -16.03 11.84 -25.26
N ARG A 119 -15.87 11.10 -24.15
CA ARG A 119 -15.64 11.67 -22.82
C ARG A 119 -14.33 11.20 -22.20
N TRP A 120 -13.72 12.09 -21.42
CA TRP A 120 -12.63 11.77 -20.52
C TRP A 120 -13.20 11.27 -19.19
N THR A 121 -12.75 10.10 -18.77
CA THR A 121 -13.19 9.45 -17.52
C THR A 121 -11.98 9.24 -16.61
N ALA A 122 -12.15 9.39 -15.30
CA ALA A 122 -11.10 9.09 -14.32
C ALA A 122 -10.60 7.65 -14.53
N LEU A 123 -9.28 7.42 -14.39
CA LEU A 123 -8.66 6.13 -14.65
C LEU A 123 -9.42 4.98 -13.95
N GLN A 124 -9.76 5.17 -12.68
CA GLN A 124 -10.40 4.15 -11.86
C GLN A 124 -11.81 3.77 -12.35
N GLU A 125 -12.60 4.77 -12.76
CA GLU A 125 -13.93 4.55 -13.33
C GLU A 125 -13.83 3.94 -14.72
N ALA A 126 -12.88 4.40 -15.54
CA ALA A 126 -12.61 3.81 -16.83
C ALA A 126 -12.20 2.33 -16.66
N LEU A 127 -11.42 1.98 -15.66
CA LEU A 127 -11.05 0.59 -15.40
C LEU A 127 -12.14 -0.21 -14.68
N TYR A 128 -13.32 0.36 -14.43
CA TYR A 128 -14.39 -0.16 -13.56
C TYR A 128 -13.87 -0.89 -12.32
N LEU A 129 -13.01 -0.21 -11.56
CA LEU A 129 -12.42 -0.79 -10.34
C LEU A 129 -13.51 -1.23 -9.34
N GLU A 130 -14.68 -0.61 -9.34
CA GLU A 130 -15.81 -0.98 -8.48
C GLU A 130 -16.30 -2.42 -8.70
N LYS A 131 -15.95 -3.04 -9.82
CA LYS A 131 -16.35 -4.41 -10.15
C LYS A 131 -15.45 -5.48 -9.55
N PHE A 132 -14.22 -5.15 -9.15
CA PHE A 132 -13.26 -6.16 -8.72
C PHE A 132 -12.33 -5.74 -7.58
N HIS A 133 -12.16 -4.43 -7.34
CA HIS A 133 -11.25 -3.94 -6.33
C HIS A 133 -11.85 -4.10 -4.94
N HIS A 134 -11.11 -4.73 -4.03
CA HIS A 134 -11.55 -5.13 -2.69
C HIS A 134 -11.93 -3.95 -1.79
N TYR A 135 -11.43 -2.74 -2.06
CA TYR A 135 -11.87 -1.51 -1.35
C TYR A 135 -13.36 -1.20 -1.55
N CYS A 136 -14.01 -1.78 -2.57
CA CYS A 136 -15.45 -1.63 -2.80
C CYS A 136 -16.27 -2.68 -2.02
N THR A 137 -15.76 -3.11 -0.86
CA THR A 137 -16.33 -4.11 0.05
C THR A 137 -17.73 -3.75 0.58
N PRO A 138 -18.56 -4.74 0.95
CA PRO A 138 -19.86 -4.49 1.59
C PRO A 138 -19.78 -3.90 3.00
N ARG A 139 -18.63 -3.93 3.68
CA ARG A 139 -18.48 -3.39 5.05
C ARG A 139 -17.12 -2.75 5.26
N VAL A 140 -17.12 -1.60 5.93
CA VAL A 140 -15.90 -0.85 6.28
C VAL A 140 -15.99 -0.35 7.72
N ALA A 141 -14.87 -0.29 8.42
CA ALA A 141 -14.77 0.31 9.74
C ALA A 141 -14.43 1.80 9.65
N THR A 142 -15.02 2.58 10.55
CA THR A 142 -14.64 3.99 10.78
C THR A 142 -14.24 4.25 12.23
N GLN A 143 -14.30 3.20 13.06
CA GLN A 143 -13.90 3.21 14.46
C GLN A 143 -13.18 1.90 14.77
N PHE A 144 -12.26 1.96 15.71
CA PHE A 144 -11.54 0.80 16.22
C PHE A 144 -11.31 0.96 17.72
N CYS A 145 -11.01 -0.14 18.39
CA CYS A 145 -10.52 -0.13 19.76
C CYS A 145 -9.62 -1.34 20.03
N SER A 146 -8.82 -1.21 21.08
CA SER A 146 -8.16 -2.33 21.76
C SER A 146 -8.59 -2.34 23.23
N PHE A 147 -8.04 -3.24 24.03
CA PHE A 147 -8.44 -3.43 25.42
C PHE A 147 -7.28 -3.22 26.38
N ALA A 148 -7.57 -2.61 27.52
CA ALA A 148 -6.65 -2.58 28.63
C ALA A 148 -7.41 -2.73 29.95
N LYS A 149 -6.70 -3.20 30.97
CA LYS A 149 -7.22 -3.30 32.33
C LYS A 149 -6.51 -2.26 33.20
N LYS A 150 -7.27 -1.40 33.86
CA LYS A 150 -6.74 -0.54 34.92
C LYS A 150 -6.63 -1.38 36.20
N ALA A 151 -5.55 -1.19 36.98
CA ALA A 151 -5.36 -1.94 38.22
C ALA A 151 -6.60 -1.80 39.14
N GLY A 152 -7.19 -2.93 39.52
CA GLY A 152 -8.41 -2.98 40.34
C GLY A 152 -9.73 -2.60 39.64
N SER A 153 -9.76 -2.48 38.31
CA SER A 153 -10.97 -2.10 37.55
C SER A 153 -11.33 -3.11 36.46
N ASP A 154 -12.50 -2.91 35.85
CA ASP A 154 -12.99 -3.67 34.71
C ASP A 154 -12.18 -3.41 33.44
N TRP A 155 -12.36 -4.27 32.44
CA TRP A 155 -11.78 -4.08 31.12
C TRP A 155 -12.37 -2.84 30.43
N MET A 156 -11.50 -2.02 29.86
CA MET A 156 -11.88 -0.83 29.14
C MET A 156 -11.52 -0.95 27.66
N ALA A 157 -12.43 -0.52 26.79
CA ALA A 157 -12.13 -0.32 25.38
C ALA A 157 -11.42 1.03 25.19
N LEU A 158 -10.24 1.00 24.59
CA LEU A 158 -9.41 2.17 24.34
C LEU A 158 -9.28 2.40 22.84
N HIS A 159 -9.33 3.67 22.45
CA HIS A 159 -9.07 4.13 21.08
C HIS A 159 -7.68 4.76 20.94
N GLU A 160 -6.93 4.83 22.04
CA GLU A 160 -5.58 5.37 22.13
C GLU A 160 -4.56 4.24 22.26
N GLY A 161 -3.36 4.46 21.73
CA GLY A 161 -2.25 3.51 21.78
C GLY A 161 -1.55 3.34 20.42
N PRO A 162 -0.58 2.41 20.32
CA PRO A 162 0.30 2.26 19.15
C PRO A 162 -0.44 2.14 17.81
N HIS A 163 -1.64 1.53 17.82
CA HIS A 163 -2.47 1.38 16.62
C HIS A 163 -2.92 2.72 16.00
N PHE A 164 -3.28 3.70 16.84
CA PHE A 164 -3.72 5.01 16.35
C PHE A 164 -2.58 5.74 15.63
N ASP A 165 -1.37 5.61 16.17
CA ASP A 165 -0.17 6.17 15.58
C ASP A 165 0.12 5.50 14.23
N SER A 166 0.07 4.16 14.14
CA SER A 166 0.25 3.46 12.87
C SER A 166 -0.77 3.87 11.80
N PHE A 167 -2.05 4.06 12.14
CA PHE A 167 -3.02 4.55 11.15
C PHE A 167 -2.72 5.96 10.66
N SER A 168 -2.15 6.81 11.52
CA SER A 168 -1.79 8.18 11.16
C SER A 168 -0.51 8.19 10.33
N LYS A 169 0.51 7.44 10.76
CA LYS A 169 1.74 7.20 10.01
C LYS A 169 1.47 6.69 8.60
N LEU A 170 0.62 5.67 8.44
CA LEU A 170 0.25 5.15 7.12
C LEU A 170 -0.39 6.20 6.22
N SER A 171 -1.21 7.10 6.78
CA SER A 171 -1.81 8.20 6.01
C SER A 171 -0.73 9.21 5.58
N ASP A 172 0.20 9.54 6.48
CA ASP A 172 1.33 10.43 6.20
C ASP A 172 2.29 9.82 5.15
N ALA A 173 2.58 8.52 5.26
CA ALA A 173 3.45 7.80 4.34
C ALA A 173 2.86 7.81 2.93
N VAL A 174 1.56 7.52 2.77
CA VAL A 174 0.90 7.59 1.46
C VAL A 174 1.08 8.97 0.81
N ASP A 175 0.87 10.06 1.57
CA ASP A 175 1.07 11.41 1.07
C ASP A 175 2.53 11.66 0.64
N TYR A 176 3.48 11.23 1.47
CA TYR A 176 4.91 11.37 1.20
C TYR A 176 5.34 10.64 -0.08
N PHE A 177 5.03 9.34 -0.22
CA PHE A 177 5.46 8.55 -1.37
C PHE A 177 4.80 9.02 -2.66
N GLN A 178 3.52 9.40 -2.63
CA GLN A 178 2.86 10.01 -3.79
C GLN A 178 3.53 11.33 -4.18
N HIS A 179 3.83 12.19 -3.21
CA HIS A 179 4.50 13.45 -3.49
C HIS A 179 5.91 13.24 -4.04
N LYS A 180 6.69 12.33 -3.43
CA LYS A 180 8.03 11.95 -3.88
C LYS A 180 8.02 11.46 -5.33
N HIS A 181 7.06 10.61 -5.68
CA HIS A 181 6.87 10.13 -7.06
C HIS A 181 6.70 11.30 -8.04
N PHE A 182 5.74 12.20 -7.79
CA PHE A 182 5.52 13.37 -8.66
C PHE A 182 6.70 14.35 -8.67
N ALA A 183 7.34 14.59 -7.53
CA ALA A 183 8.47 15.51 -7.42
C ALA A 183 9.73 14.99 -8.15
N SER A 184 9.89 13.66 -8.24
CA SER A 184 10.98 13.01 -8.96
C SER A 184 10.74 12.86 -10.46
N TRP A 185 9.52 13.17 -10.93
CA TRP A 185 9.13 12.94 -12.32
C TRP A 185 9.86 13.89 -13.28
N GLN A 186 10.34 13.34 -14.39
CA GLN A 186 10.95 14.11 -15.48
C GLN A 186 10.23 13.78 -16.78
N PHE A 187 9.72 14.81 -17.47
CA PHE A 187 9.08 14.64 -18.76
C PHE A 187 10.07 14.14 -19.81
N ALA A 188 9.66 13.14 -20.58
CA ALA A 188 10.39 12.63 -21.74
C ALA A 188 9.57 12.84 -23.03
N ASP A 189 10.23 12.73 -24.19
CA ASP A 189 9.59 12.89 -25.51
C ASP A 189 8.38 11.95 -25.71
N LYS A 190 8.44 10.76 -25.10
CA LYS A 190 7.32 9.82 -25.01
C LYS A 190 7.12 9.46 -23.55
N GLU A 191 5.98 9.86 -23.01
CA GLU A 191 5.62 9.55 -21.63
C GLU A 191 5.10 8.11 -21.55
N PRO A 192 5.78 7.20 -20.83
CA PRO A 192 5.26 5.85 -20.60
C PRO A 192 4.01 5.88 -19.71
N VAL A 193 3.19 4.84 -19.84
CA VAL A 193 2.23 4.52 -18.79
C VAL A 193 3.01 4.06 -17.57
N ASN A 194 2.96 4.83 -16.49
CA ASN A 194 3.57 4.48 -15.22
C ASN A 194 2.60 4.90 -14.12
N ILE A 195 1.82 3.94 -13.63
CA ILE A 195 0.78 4.16 -12.62
C ILE A 195 1.16 3.42 -11.35
N GLU A 196 1.20 4.10 -10.22
CA GLU A 196 1.40 3.48 -8.90
C GLU A 196 0.09 3.43 -8.11
N PHE A 197 -0.30 2.24 -7.66
CA PHE A 197 -1.40 2.03 -6.72
C PHE A 197 -0.85 1.87 -5.30
N TYR A 198 -1.19 2.80 -4.40
CA TYR A 198 -0.75 2.75 -3.00
C TYR A 198 -1.76 2.02 -2.11
N TYR A 199 -1.29 1.05 -1.36
CA TYR A 199 -2.06 0.28 -0.37
C TYR A 199 -1.41 0.45 1.00
N PRO A 200 -1.96 1.33 1.87
CA PRO A 200 -1.57 1.34 3.26
C PRO A 200 -2.12 0.11 3.98
N VAL A 201 -1.27 -0.63 4.69
CA VAL A 201 -1.59 -1.91 5.33
C VAL A 201 -1.09 -1.89 6.76
N LEU A 202 -1.98 -2.17 7.71
CA LEU A 202 -1.62 -2.48 9.08
C LEU A 202 -1.65 -3.99 9.26
N VAL A 203 -0.51 -4.61 9.55
CA VAL A 203 -0.45 -6.04 9.85
C VAL A 203 -0.40 -6.27 11.35
N VAL A 204 -1.32 -7.08 11.85
CA VAL A 204 -1.43 -7.41 13.27
C VAL A 204 -1.06 -8.86 13.52
N GLN A 205 -0.19 -9.11 14.50
CA GLN A 205 0.23 -10.48 14.85
C GLN A 205 -0.87 -11.26 15.60
N GLY A 206 -1.52 -10.58 16.55
CA GLY A 206 -2.51 -11.14 17.45
C GLY A 206 -3.90 -11.24 16.84
N GLU A 207 -4.92 -11.16 17.69
CA GLU A 207 -6.31 -11.31 17.26
C GLU A 207 -6.85 -10.03 16.58
N LEU A 208 -7.58 -10.23 15.48
CA LEU A 208 -8.33 -9.19 14.79
C LEU A 208 -9.81 -9.57 14.83
N LEU A 209 -10.63 -8.65 15.31
CA LEU A 209 -12.06 -8.85 15.51
C LEU A 209 -12.87 -7.83 14.70
N GLU A 210 -13.93 -8.31 14.04
CA GLU A 210 -14.97 -7.47 13.51
C GLU A 210 -16.05 -7.25 14.57
N GLY A 211 -16.25 -5.99 14.97
CA GLY A 211 -17.37 -5.60 15.82
C GLY A 211 -18.55 -5.11 14.99
N ARG A 212 -19.73 -5.69 15.21
CA ARG A 212 -20.97 -5.27 14.54
C ARG A 212 -21.98 -4.80 15.58
N VAL A 213 -22.37 -3.54 15.48
CA VAL A 213 -23.45 -2.97 16.30
C VAL A 213 -24.77 -3.64 15.94
N GLN A 214 -25.50 -4.09 16.96
CA GLN A 214 -26.82 -4.69 16.86
C GLN A 214 -27.77 -4.06 17.88
N LYS A 215 -29.07 -4.39 17.82
CA LYS A 215 -30.03 -3.90 18.81
C LYS A 215 -29.62 -4.41 20.20
N GLY A 216 -29.24 -3.48 21.08
CA GLY A 216 -28.89 -3.78 22.47
C GLY A 216 -27.44 -4.26 22.72
N GLY A 217 -26.54 -4.22 21.73
CA GLY A 217 -25.15 -4.62 21.97
C GLY A 217 -24.24 -4.65 20.75
N VAL A 218 -23.09 -5.32 20.90
CA VAL A 218 -22.08 -5.52 19.85
C VAL A 218 -21.76 -7.00 19.74
N ALA A 219 -21.79 -7.54 18.52
CA ALA A 219 -21.27 -8.87 18.26
C ALA A 219 -19.83 -8.78 17.75
N LEU A 220 -18.94 -9.54 18.37
CA LEU A 220 -17.55 -9.70 17.95
C LEU A 220 -17.41 -10.98 17.13
N ARG A 221 -16.65 -10.91 16.04
CA ARG A 221 -16.37 -12.05 15.16
C ARG A 221 -14.89 -12.06 14.82
N ALA A 222 -14.26 -13.23 14.84
CA ALA A 222 -12.91 -13.39 14.34
C ALA A 222 -12.84 -12.95 12.87
N ALA A 223 -11.83 -12.14 12.54
CA ALA A 223 -11.55 -11.68 11.20
C ALA A 223 -10.07 -11.83 10.88
N SER A 224 -9.76 -11.95 9.59
CA SER A 224 -8.37 -12.03 9.11
C SER A 224 -7.95 -10.85 8.25
N HIS A 225 -8.93 -10.11 7.74
CA HIS A 225 -8.75 -8.96 6.88
C HIS A 225 -10.00 -8.09 7.02
N LEU A 226 -9.80 -6.84 7.42
CA LEU A 226 -10.82 -5.80 7.52
C LEU A 226 -10.27 -4.52 6.90
N GLN A 227 -11.13 -3.54 6.68
CA GLN A 227 -10.73 -2.23 6.17
C GLN A 227 -11.14 -1.14 7.13
N PHE A 228 -10.20 -0.26 7.43
CA PHE A 228 -10.42 0.95 8.22
C PHE A 228 -10.37 2.16 7.30
N ARG A 229 -11.40 3.00 7.35
CA ARG A 229 -11.49 4.23 6.57
C ARG A 229 -11.52 5.42 7.50
N ARG A 230 -10.64 6.39 7.25
CA ARG A 230 -10.57 7.66 7.95
C ARG A 230 -10.47 8.81 6.96
N THR A 231 -10.81 10.00 7.44
CA THR A 231 -10.57 11.26 6.71
C THR A 231 -9.56 12.07 7.50
N VAL A 232 -8.60 12.65 6.81
CA VAL A 232 -7.61 13.55 7.41
C VAL A 232 -7.66 14.89 6.68
N ILE A 233 -7.66 15.98 7.43
CA ILE A 233 -7.62 17.33 6.87
C ILE A 233 -6.15 17.67 6.56
N ARG A 234 -5.85 17.97 5.30
CA ARG A 234 -4.54 18.37 4.80
C ARG A 234 -4.69 19.68 4.05
N ARG A 235 -3.95 20.72 4.43
CA ARG A 235 -4.00 22.03 3.74
C ARG A 235 -5.44 22.52 3.50
N SER A 236 -6.31 22.35 4.50
CA SER A 236 -7.75 22.68 4.47
C SER A 236 -8.62 21.81 3.54
N GLU A 237 -8.09 20.72 2.98
CA GLU A 237 -8.83 19.75 2.18
C GLU A 237 -8.97 18.41 2.92
N ALA A 238 -10.15 17.81 2.83
CA ALA A 238 -10.42 16.50 3.40
C ALA A 238 -9.94 15.39 2.46
N ALA A 239 -8.91 14.65 2.86
CA ALA A 239 -8.39 13.50 2.13
C ALA A 239 -8.87 12.18 2.78
N PRO A 240 -9.54 11.28 2.02
CA PRO A 240 -9.90 9.96 2.52
C PRO A 240 -8.72 9.00 2.42
N TYR A 241 -8.54 8.17 3.46
CA TYR A 241 -7.61 7.05 3.49
C TYR A 241 -8.38 5.80 3.84
N GLN A 242 -8.06 4.70 3.14
CA GLN A 242 -8.61 3.39 3.39
C GLN A 242 -7.44 2.43 3.53
N ILE A 243 -7.35 1.84 4.72
CA ILE A 243 -6.22 1.07 5.22
C ILE A 243 -6.70 -0.37 5.40
N ASP A 244 -5.98 -1.32 4.82
CA ASP A 244 -6.22 -2.73 5.09
C ASP A 244 -5.65 -3.08 6.46
N VAL A 245 -6.43 -3.76 7.29
CA VAL A 245 -5.98 -4.34 8.55
C VAL A 245 -5.97 -5.84 8.39
N VAL A 246 -4.79 -6.45 8.40
CA VAL A 246 -4.56 -7.84 8.01
C VAL A 246 -3.93 -8.59 9.17
N GLN A 247 -4.48 -9.75 9.51
CA GLN A 247 -3.84 -10.63 10.47
C GLN A 247 -2.64 -11.32 9.80
N GLU A 248 -1.48 -11.36 10.47
CA GLU A 248 -0.23 -11.91 9.95
C GLU A 248 -0.43 -13.27 9.26
N LYS A 249 -1.13 -14.20 9.93
CA LYS A 249 -1.40 -15.57 9.42
C LYS A 249 -2.16 -15.62 8.08
N ARG A 250 -2.68 -14.48 7.62
CA ARG A 250 -3.48 -14.33 6.39
C ARG A 250 -2.87 -13.33 5.42
N PHE A 251 -1.68 -12.80 5.73
CA PHE A 251 -0.95 -11.84 4.90
C PHE A 251 -0.66 -12.39 3.49
N THR A 252 -0.18 -13.63 3.35
CA THR A 252 0.07 -14.23 2.03
C THR A 252 -1.18 -14.26 1.14
N ARG A 253 -2.35 -14.51 1.74
CA ARG A 253 -3.63 -14.51 1.00
C ARG A 253 -4.05 -13.09 0.60
N PHE A 254 -3.78 -12.11 1.45
CA PHE A 254 -3.98 -10.70 1.16
C PHE A 254 -3.09 -10.24 0.00
N VAL A 255 -1.79 -10.52 0.02
CA VAL A 255 -0.87 -10.19 -1.09
C VAL A 255 -1.33 -10.82 -2.40
N ALA A 256 -1.73 -12.10 -2.38
CA ALA A 256 -2.27 -12.77 -3.57
C ALA A 256 -3.57 -12.12 -4.09
N MET A 257 -4.38 -11.47 -3.25
CA MET A 257 -5.54 -10.69 -3.68
C MET A 257 -5.11 -9.41 -4.40
N ILE A 258 -4.14 -8.69 -3.84
CA ILE A 258 -3.59 -7.48 -4.47
C ILE A 258 -2.99 -7.77 -5.85
N GLU A 259 -2.21 -8.85 -5.97
CA GLU A 259 -1.64 -9.27 -7.26
C GLU A 259 -2.72 -9.59 -8.30
N ARG A 260 -3.81 -10.27 -7.90
CA ARG A 260 -4.95 -10.52 -8.81
C ARG A 260 -5.59 -9.22 -9.27
N GLU A 261 -5.70 -8.22 -8.40
CA GLU A 261 -6.22 -6.91 -8.78
C GLU A 261 -5.28 -6.17 -9.74
N LEU A 262 -3.97 -6.26 -9.52
CA LEU A 262 -2.96 -5.72 -10.42
C LEU A 262 -3.07 -6.38 -11.81
N ASP A 263 -3.18 -7.70 -11.87
CA ASP A 263 -3.34 -8.44 -13.13
C ASP A 263 -4.64 -8.05 -13.87
N LEU A 264 -5.76 -7.90 -13.14
CA LEU A 264 -7.03 -7.42 -13.69
C LEU A 264 -6.94 -5.97 -14.19
N THR A 265 -6.23 -5.13 -13.46
CA THR A 265 -5.96 -3.72 -13.84
C THR A 265 -5.20 -3.66 -15.15
N VAL A 266 -4.11 -4.42 -15.27
CA VAL A 266 -3.29 -4.52 -16.49
C VAL A 266 -4.11 -5.10 -17.64
N LYS A 267 -4.90 -6.15 -17.41
CA LYS A 267 -5.78 -6.73 -18.42
C LYS A 267 -6.76 -5.68 -18.95
N ARG A 268 -7.39 -4.91 -18.06
CA ARG A 268 -8.35 -3.86 -18.46
C ARG A 268 -7.68 -2.70 -19.18
N LEU A 269 -6.49 -2.30 -18.74
CA LEU A 269 -5.67 -1.33 -19.46
C LEU A 269 -5.39 -1.84 -20.88
N LYS A 270 -4.86 -3.05 -21.05
CA LYS A 270 -4.60 -3.67 -22.38
C LYS A 270 -5.82 -3.67 -23.29
N THR A 271 -6.99 -4.04 -22.77
CA THR A 271 -8.23 -4.03 -23.57
C THR A 271 -8.71 -2.63 -23.95
N ARG A 272 -8.26 -1.61 -23.22
CA ARG A 272 -8.65 -0.21 -23.41
C ARG A 272 -7.54 0.63 -24.05
N THR A 273 -6.35 0.08 -24.26
CA THR A 273 -5.17 0.76 -24.84
C THR A 273 -4.93 0.42 -26.32
N THR A 274 -5.93 0.01 -27.10
CA THR A 274 -5.90 0.24 -28.56
C THR A 274 -5.99 1.74 -28.87
N TRP A 275 -5.02 2.54 -28.41
CA TRP A 275 -4.93 3.97 -28.69
C TRP A 275 -3.48 4.40 -28.89
N SER A 276 -3.18 4.77 -30.13
CA SER A 276 -2.03 5.55 -30.52
C SER A 276 -2.02 6.85 -29.73
N VAL A 277 -1.08 6.98 -28.80
CA VAL A 277 -0.61 8.29 -28.37
C VAL A 277 0.18 8.84 -29.56
N ASN A 278 -0.50 9.48 -30.52
CA ASN A 278 0.18 10.32 -31.51
C ASN A 278 0.64 11.60 -30.80
N LEU A 279 1.74 11.47 -30.05
CA LEU A 279 2.57 12.60 -29.60
C LEU A 279 3.92 12.50 -30.32
N SER A 280 3.91 12.53 -31.65
CA SER A 280 5.12 12.80 -32.44
C SER A 280 4.77 13.16 -33.88
N GLN A 281 4.54 14.44 -34.15
CA GLN A 281 5.12 15.06 -35.34
C GLN A 281 5.86 16.31 -34.88
N GLY A 282 7.15 16.13 -34.62
CA GLY A 282 8.08 17.15 -34.15
C GLY A 282 9.50 16.59 -34.12
N SER A 283 10.07 16.41 -35.31
CA SER A 283 11.52 16.35 -35.65
C SER A 283 12.52 15.66 -34.68
N SER A 284 12.98 14.49 -35.13
CA SER A 284 14.38 14.01 -35.18
C SER A 284 15.41 14.45 -34.12
N SER A 285 16.06 13.47 -33.48
CA SER A 285 17.48 13.17 -33.77
C SER A 285 17.92 11.82 -33.20
N ARG A 286 18.76 11.13 -33.97
CA ARG A 286 19.36 9.82 -33.66
C ARG A 286 20.47 10.01 -32.63
N LEU A 287 20.26 9.54 -31.41
CA LEU A 287 21.34 9.20 -30.47
C LEU A 287 21.09 7.80 -29.90
N GLY A 288 22.18 7.04 -29.74
CA GLY A 288 22.23 5.58 -29.72
C GLY A 288 21.57 4.90 -28.51
N ALA A 289 21.13 3.67 -28.73
CA ALA A 289 20.46 2.82 -27.74
C ALA A 289 21.31 2.46 -26.50
N CYS A 290 22.62 2.72 -26.51
CA CYS A 290 23.52 2.39 -25.40
C CYS A 290 23.63 3.49 -24.33
N ASP A 291 23.43 4.76 -24.68
CA ASP A 291 23.50 5.87 -23.71
C ASP A 291 22.19 6.08 -22.94
N ARG A 292 21.06 5.60 -23.50
CA ARG A 292 19.74 5.64 -22.86
C ARG A 292 19.64 4.73 -21.64
N LEU A 293 20.32 3.57 -21.66
CA LEU A 293 20.36 2.66 -20.52
C LEU A 293 21.13 3.27 -19.34
N LYS A 294 22.24 3.97 -19.62
CA LYS A 294 23.09 4.57 -18.57
C LYS A 294 22.45 5.80 -17.91
N ARG A 295 21.62 6.56 -18.63
CA ARG A 295 20.91 7.74 -18.06
C ARG A 295 19.61 7.37 -17.33
N PHE A 296 18.89 6.34 -17.75
CA PHE A 296 17.71 5.84 -17.04
C PHE A 296 18.09 5.10 -15.73
N VAL A 297 19.24 4.42 -15.71
CA VAL A 297 19.80 3.75 -14.52
C VAL A 297 20.44 4.75 -13.53
N GLY A 298 20.84 5.94 -13.98
CA GLY A 298 21.51 6.95 -13.15
C GLY A 298 20.67 7.50 -11.99
N LEU A 299 19.33 7.45 -12.08
CA LEU A 299 18.40 7.90 -11.03
C LEU A 299 17.85 6.74 -10.17
N TRP A 300 18.20 5.49 -10.49
CA TRP A 300 17.74 4.26 -9.81
C TRP A 300 18.91 3.40 -9.30
N ARG A 301 20.12 3.97 -9.23
CA ARG A 301 21.37 3.21 -9.08
C ARG A 301 21.55 2.49 -7.74
N GLN A 302 20.79 2.84 -6.71
CA GLN A 302 20.87 2.13 -5.42
C GLN A 302 19.92 0.92 -5.33
N SER A 303 18.76 0.95 -6.00
CA SER A 303 17.80 -0.18 -5.97
C SER A 303 17.92 -1.13 -7.17
N LEU A 304 18.31 -0.66 -8.36
CA LEU A 304 18.40 -1.53 -9.55
C LEU A 304 19.67 -2.40 -9.63
N GLU A 305 20.77 -1.99 -9.00
CA GLU A 305 21.97 -2.85 -8.91
C GLU A 305 21.69 -4.14 -8.11
N ASN A 306 20.66 -4.14 -7.25
CA ASN A 306 20.16 -5.32 -6.54
C ASN A 306 19.03 -6.09 -7.27
N LEU A 307 18.29 -5.44 -8.19
CA LEU A 307 17.16 -6.03 -8.94
C LEU A 307 17.56 -6.68 -10.28
N ALA A 308 18.66 -6.23 -10.90
CA ALA A 308 19.11 -6.73 -12.21
C ALA A 308 19.36 -8.26 -12.26
N PRO A 309 19.93 -8.93 -11.23
CA PRO A 309 20.11 -10.37 -11.25
C PRO A 309 18.81 -11.18 -11.09
N GLN A 310 17.77 -10.60 -10.47
CA GLN A 310 16.51 -11.28 -10.18
C GLN A 310 15.50 -11.18 -11.33
N LEU A 311 15.48 -10.05 -12.04
CA LEU A 311 14.64 -9.86 -13.23
C LEU A 311 15.13 -10.68 -14.43
N HIS A 312 16.43 -10.99 -14.53
CA HIS A 312 16.98 -11.78 -15.63
C HIS A 312 16.60 -13.26 -15.56
N ARG A 313 16.33 -13.81 -14.37
CA ARG A 313 15.85 -15.21 -14.24
C ARG A 313 14.40 -15.40 -14.70
N TYR A 314 13.55 -14.38 -14.58
CA TYR A 314 12.15 -14.46 -15.02
C TYR A 314 11.97 -14.27 -16.53
N ALA A 315 12.94 -13.67 -17.21
CA ALA A 315 12.91 -13.50 -18.67
C ALA A 315 13.34 -14.75 -19.46
N LEU A 316 13.83 -15.80 -18.77
CA LEU A 316 14.38 -17.01 -19.39
C LEU A 316 13.56 -18.28 -19.11
N THR A 317 12.44 -18.19 -18.39
CA THR A 317 11.54 -19.33 -18.11
C THR A 317 10.05 -19.05 -18.39
N GLY A 318 9.76 -18.05 -19.24
CA GLY A 318 8.42 -17.77 -19.78
C GLY A 318 8.43 -17.74 -21.29
#